data_AF-A0A133ZBM6-F1
#
_entry.id   AF-A0A133ZBM6-F1
#
_cell.length_a   1.000
_cell.length_b   1.000
_cell.length_c   1.000
_cell.angle_alpha   90.00
_cell.angle_beta   90.00
_cell.angle_gamma   90.00
#
_symmetry.space_group_name_H-M   'P 1'
#
loop_
_entity.id
_entity.type
_entity.pdbx_description
1 polymer ?
#
loop_
_entity_poly.entity_id
_entity_poly.type
_entity_poly.pdbx_seq_one_letter_code
_entity_poly.pdbx_strand_id
1 'polypeptide(L)'
;MLQLYVFRNILKSFYAKYYSIIDKGIKYIILFTAMMLINMNLGYQTKLAVIHIPIVLSVIGAFLPYMAGVVIVAVFLLIHLFTASFELALIVGIIFILTIFLYYSFGKKDSVLLILVPIFFAIKIPYVIPLVVGLMGSAVSIIPILAGVLIYFTCLFAKQNIGLLTNTQSVDIAQRYTQAINGIFSNKTLLLFLIAFALATFIVYMVHKQNIDYAWQIAIAAGTITLLVSIFAGDFIFDISLPLLEFIIGLVVSVIFAYIYNFFVFSVDYTRTEYAQFEDDDYYYFVKAVPKITITAADKKVQSFSTKKKNKNNGGSE
;
A
#
# COMPACT_ATOMS: atom_id res chain seq x y z
N MET A 1 -0.05 9.29 -25.41
CA MET A 1 -1.33 8.80 -24.85
C MET A 1 -1.67 7.39 -25.34
N LEU A 2 -1.95 7.15 -26.63
CA LEU A 2 -2.32 5.81 -27.15
C LEU A 2 -1.31 4.70 -26.81
N GLN A 3 -0.02 4.95 -26.99
CA GLN A 3 1.05 3.97 -26.70
C GLN A 3 1.12 3.56 -25.22
N LEU A 4 0.79 4.47 -24.29
CA LEU A 4 0.80 4.19 -22.85
C LEU A 4 -0.32 3.22 -22.48
N TYR A 5 -1.50 3.37 -23.09
CA TYR A 5 -2.62 2.45 -22.90
C TYR A 5 -2.35 1.06 -23.50
N VAL A 6 -1.70 1.00 -24.67
CA VAL A 6 -1.24 -0.26 -25.26
C VAL A 6 -0.23 -0.95 -24.34
N PHE A 7 0.77 -0.21 -23.85
CA PHE A 7 1.76 -0.72 -22.90
C PHE A 7 1.11 -1.26 -21.61
N ARG A 8 0.17 -0.52 -21.03
CA ARG A 8 -0.62 -0.98 -19.87
C ARG A 8 -1.33 -2.30 -20.15
N ASN A 9 -1.98 -2.42 -21.30
CA ASN A 9 -2.74 -3.62 -21.65
C ASN A 9 -1.80 -4.83 -21.85
N ILE A 10 -0.61 -4.62 -22.43
CA ILE A 10 0.45 -5.64 -22.52
C ILE A 10 0.89 -6.06 -21.12
N LEU A 11 1.17 -5.11 -20.22
CA LEU A 11 1.57 -5.41 -18.84
C LEU A 11 0.48 -6.17 -18.06
N LYS A 12 -0.79 -5.76 -18.20
CA LYS A 12 -1.92 -6.47 -17.59
C LYS A 12 -2.06 -7.89 -18.12
N SER A 13 -1.91 -8.08 -19.42
CA SER A 13 -1.94 -9.41 -20.05
C SER A 13 -0.78 -10.28 -19.57
N PHE A 14 0.42 -9.72 -19.48
CA PHE A 14 1.60 -10.39 -18.94
C PHE A 14 1.37 -10.80 -17.47
N TYR A 15 0.87 -9.87 -16.64
CA TYR A 15 0.54 -10.15 -15.25
C TYR A 15 -0.53 -11.24 -15.12
N ALA A 16 -1.58 -11.20 -15.93
CA ALA A 16 -2.63 -12.22 -15.91
C ALA A 16 -2.09 -13.61 -16.32
N LYS A 17 -1.20 -13.66 -17.32
CA LYS A 17 -0.57 -14.90 -17.78
C LYS A 17 0.35 -15.53 -16.72
N TYR A 18 1.10 -14.72 -16.00
CA TYR A 18 2.10 -15.16 -15.02
C TYR A 18 1.70 -14.85 -13.57
N TYR A 19 0.39 -14.67 -13.31
CA TYR A 19 -0.13 -14.20 -12.03
C TYR A 19 0.41 -15.01 -10.84
N SER A 20 0.39 -16.34 -10.94
CA SER A 20 0.81 -17.22 -9.87
C SER A 20 2.29 -17.10 -9.51
N ILE A 21 3.19 -16.80 -10.45
CA ILE A 21 4.63 -16.64 -10.17
C ILE A 21 4.93 -15.22 -9.69
N ILE A 22 4.28 -14.21 -10.28
CA ILE A 22 4.46 -12.80 -9.89
C ILE A 22 3.92 -12.57 -8.48
N ASP A 23 2.75 -13.10 -8.12
CA ASP A 23 2.18 -12.98 -6.77
C ASP A 23 3.10 -13.56 -5.70
N LYS A 24 3.67 -14.75 -5.95
CA LYS A 24 4.68 -15.35 -5.06
C LYS A 24 5.93 -14.48 -4.94
N GLY A 25 6.42 -13.94 -6.05
CA GLY A 25 7.56 -13.01 -6.05
C GLY A 25 7.31 -11.74 -5.24
N ILE A 26 6.13 -11.13 -5.38
CA ILE A 26 5.73 -9.95 -4.61
C ILE A 26 5.66 -10.28 -3.11
N LYS A 27 5.04 -11.40 -2.73
CA LYS A 27 5.01 -11.87 -1.33
C LYS A 27 6.41 -12.05 -0.77
N TYR A 28 7.29 -12.72 -1.50
CA TYR A 28 8.69 -12.89 -1.09
C TYR A 28 9.35 -11.54 -0.81
N ILE A 29 9.26 -10.59 -1.75
CA ILE A 29 9.88 -9.26 -1.62
C ILE A 29 9.34 -8.52 -0.38
N ILE A 30 8.02 -8.53 -0.16
CA ILE A 30 7.41 -7.85 1.00
C ILE A 30 7.90 -8.47 2.31
N LEU A 31 7.82 -9.80 2.44
CA LEU A 31 8.20 -10.51 3.66
C LEU A 31 9.70 -10.37 3.95
N PHE A 32 10.53 -10.53 2.92
CA PHE A 32 11.98 -10.38 3.04
C PHE A 32 12.36 -8.96 3.45
N THR A 33 11.78 -7.93 2.79
CA THR A 33 12.04 -6.53 3.12
C THR A 33 11.64 -6.22 4.56
N ALA A 34 10.48 -6.71 5.02
CA ALA A 34 10.03 -6.53 6.39
C ALA A 34 11.02 -7.11 7.41
N MET A 35 11.42 -8.37 7.23
CA MET A 35 12.35 -9.05 8.15
C MET A 35 13.75 -8.43 8.11
N MET A 36 14.21 -8.00 6.94
CA MET A 36 15.48 -7.27 6.80
C MET A 36 15.45 -5.94 7.53
N LEU A 37 14.35 -5.17 7.41
CA LEU A 37 14.19 -3.92 8.15
C LEU A 37 14.16 -4.17 9.67
N ILE A 38 13.52 -5.24 10.13
CA ILE A 38 13.53 -5.65 11.55
C ILE A 38 14.96 -5.97 11.99
N ASN A 39 15.72 -6.73 11.22
CA ASN A 39 17.11 -7.06 11.53
C ASN A 39 18.02 -5.84 11.57
N MET A 40 17.88 -4.93 10.60
CA MET A 40 18.71 -3.73 10.52
C MET A 40 18.39 -2.69 11.60
N ASN A 41 17.14 -2.62 12.06
CA ASN A 41 16.71 -1.60 13.03
C ASN A 41 16.71 -2.08 14.47
N LEU A 42 16.42 -3.37 14.71
CA LEU A 42 16.36 -3.96 16.05
C LEU A 42 17.52 -4.93 16.24
N GLY A 43 17.59 -6.01 15.48
CA GLY A 43 18.74 -6.94 15.53
C GLY A 43 19.00 -7.59 16.90
N TYR A 44 18.10 -7.46 17.88
CA TYR A 44 18.34 -7.86 19.27
C TYR A 44 18.62 -9.35 19.47
N GLN A 45 17.96 -10.21 18.69
CA GLN A 45 18.23 -11.65 18.73
C GLN A 45 19.25 -12.01 17.65
N THR A 46 20.51 -12.18 18.06
CA THR A 46 21.64 -12.46 17.16
C THR A 46 21.47 -13.75 16.36
N LYS A 47 20.79 -14.76 16.93
CA LYS A 47 20.49 -16.02 16.23
C LYS A 47 19.53 -15.82 15.05
N LEU A 48 18.59 -14.87 15.14
CA LEU A 48 17.61 -14.55 14.08
C LEU A 48 18.11 -13.47 13.12
N ALA A 49 19.07 -12.65 13.56
CA ALA A 49 19.67 -11.59 12.76
C ALA A 49 20.49 -12.10 11.56
N VAL A 50 20.80 -13.40 11.52
CA VAL A 50 21.52 -14.04 10.42
C VAL A 50 20.69 -13.99 9.14
N ILE A 51 21.26 -13.44 8.06
CA ILE A 51 20.57 -13.17 6.79
C ILE A 51 19.89 -14.41 6.17
N HIS A 52 20.41 -15.60 6.42
CA HIS A 52 19.85 -16.86 5.91
C HIS A 52 18.42 -17.09 6.42
N ILE A 53 18.08 -16.64 7.62
CA ILE A 53 16.77 -16.88 8.24
C ILE A 53 15.67 -16.06 7.55
N PRO A 54 15.77 -14.72 7.38
CA PRO A 54 14.83 -13.96 6.57
C PRO A 54 14.65 -14.51 5.16
N ILE A 55 15.73 -14.97 4.51
CA ILE A 55 15.65 -15.57 3.16
C ILE A 55 14.77 -16.82 3.19
N VAL A 56 15.07 -17.78 4.06
CA VAL A 56 14.31 -19.04 4.12
C VAL A 56 12.85 -18.80 4.51
N LEU A 57 12.59 -17.99 5.53
CA LEU A 57 11.23 -17.70 6.00
C LEU A 57 10.40 -16.94 4.96
N SER A 58 11.00 -16.01 4.22
CA SER A 58 10.29 -15.29 3.15
C SER A 58 10.00 -16.18 1.94
N VAL A 59 10.88 -17.14 1.60
CA VAL A 59 10.58 -18.16 0.58
C VAL A 59 9.39 -19.01 1.02
N ILE A 60 9.39 -19.54 2.24
CA ILE A 60 8.28 -20.34 2.78
C ILE A 60 6.98 -19.51 2.77
N GLY A 61 7.06 -18.26 3.26
CA GLY A 61 5.95 -17.33 3.30
C GLY A 61 5.37 -16.97 1.92
N ALA A 62 6.19 -16.98 0.86
CA ALA A 62 5.74 -16.69 -0.49
C ALA A 62 4.74 -17.73 -1.04
N PHE A 63 4.83 -18.98 -0.59
CA PHE A 63 3.90 -20.05 -0.99
C PHE A 63 2.63 -20.09 -0.12
N LEU A 64 2.57 -19.31 0.95
CA LEU A 64 1.46 -19.28 1.88
C LEU A 64 0.44 -18.17 1.54
N PRO A 65 -0.77 -18.22 2.12
CA PRO A 65 -1.70 -17.10 2.09
C PRO A 65 -1.08 -15.84 2.73
N TYR A 66 -1.47 -14.66 2.26
CA TYR A 66 -0.95 -13.37 2.76
C TYR A 66 -1.00 -13.24 4.29
N MET A 67 -2.09 -13.73 4.91
CA MET A 67 -2.26 -13.73 6.36
C MET A 67 -1.19 -14.55 7.09
N ALA A 68 -0.84 -15.73 6.59
CA ALA A 68 0.18 -16.55 7.19
C ALA A 68 1.57 -15.88 7.09
N GLY A 69 1.87 -15.23 5.96
CA GLY A 69 3.06 -14.40 5.83
C GLY A 69 3.13 -13.27 6.87
N VAL A 70 2.01 -12.58 7.12
CA VAL A 70 1.89 -11.55 8.17
C VAL A 70 2.20 -12.13 9.55
N VAL A 71 1.65 -13.31 9.87
CA VAL A 71 1.92 -13.98 11.15
C VAL A 71 3.40 -14.34 11.29
N ILE A 72 4.05 -14.83 10.23
CA ILE A 72 5.50 -15.15 10.28
C ILE A 72 6.31 -13.90 10.61
N VAL A 73 6.03 -12.77 9.95
CA VAL A 73 6.72 -11.48 10.24
C VAL A 73 6.39 -10.98 11.65
N ALA A 74 5.13 -11.12 12.10
CA ALA A 74 4.72 -10.74 13.44
C ALA A 74 5.47 -11.54 14.51
N VAL A 75 5.54 -12.87 14.38
CA VAL A 75 6.31 -13.73 15.28
C VAL A 75 7.80 -13.36 15.24
N PHE A 76 8.35 -13.13 14.06
CA PHE A 76 9.73 -12.68 13.90
C PHE A 76 10.00 -11.38 14.67
N LEU A 77 9.15 -10.37 14.49
CA LEU A 77 9.23 -9.09 15.22
C LEU A 77 9.10 -9.28 16.74
N LEU A 78 8.13 -10.09 17.18
CA LEU A 78 7.89 -10.34 18.60
C LEU A 78 9.10 -10.98 19.28
N ILE A 79 9.80 -11.91 18.63
CA ILE A 79 11.01 -12.53 19.22
C ILE A 79 12.13 -11.49 19.39
N HIS A 80 12.33 -10.61 18.40
CA HIS A 80 13.29 -9.51 18.54
C HIS A 80 12.91 -8.61 19.71
N LEU A 81 11.67 -8.13 19.76
CA LEU A 81 11.21 -7.25 20.83
C LEU A 81 11.28 -7.92 22.20
N PHE A 82 10.89 -9.19 22.32
CA PHE A 82 10.94 -9.94 23.58
C PHE A 82 12.36 -10.05 24.14
N THR A 83 13.35 -10.13 23.25
CA THR A 83 14.77 -10.14 23.64
C THR A 83 15.22 -8.80 24.22
N ALA A 84 14.59 -7.68 23.84
CA ALA A 84 14.90 -6.35 24.38
C ALA A 84 14.03 -5.97 25.59
N SER A 85 12.71 -6.11 25.49
CA SER A 85 11.74 -5.80 26.54
C SER A 85 10.47 -6.62 26.34
N PHE A 86 10.07 -7.31 27.41
CA PHE A 86 8.84 -8.08 27.45
C PHE A 86 7.60 -7.19 27.26
N GLU A 87 7.61 -6.01 27.85
CA GLU A 87 6.53 -5.03 27.84
C GLU A 87 6.21 -4.58 26.41
N LEU A 88 7.25 -4.26 25.63
CA LEU A 88 7.11 -3.86 24.22
C LEU A 88 6.59 -5.00 23.34
N ALA A 89 7.10 -6.22 23.57
CA ALA A 89 6.61 -7.40 22.85
C ALA A 89 5.12 -7.65 23.13
N LEU A 90 4.69 -7.46 24.38
CA LEU A 90 3.30 -7.63 24.78
C LEU A 90 2.39 -6.58 24.12
N ILE A 91 2.79 -5.30 24.09
CA ILE A 91 2.04 -4.23 23.42
C ILE A 91 1.84 -4.55 21.94
N VAL A 92 2.92 -4.90 21.23
CA VAL A 92 2.85 -5.27 19.81
C VAL A 92 2.01 -6.53 19.59
N GLY A 93 2.14 -7.52 20.50
CA GLY A 93 1.35 -8.75 20.46
C GLY A 93 -0.15 -8.49 20.58
N ILE A 94 -0.56 -7.64 21.51
CA ILE A 94 -1.96 -7.21 21.66
C ILE A 94 -2.45 -6.49 20.40
N ILE A 95 -1.66 -5.57 19.83
CA ILE A 95 -2.04 -4.87 18.60
C ILE A 95 -2.27 -5.86 17.45
N PHE A 96 -1.39 -6.86 17.29
CA PHE A 96 -1.59 -7.90 16.29
C PHE A 96 -2.88 -8.69 16.57
N ILE A 97 -3.07 -9.19 17.79
CA ILE A 97 -4.25 -9.97 18.15
C ILE A 97 -5.55 -9.19 17.89
N LEU A 98 -5.64 -7.94 18.37
CA LEU A 98 -6.80 -7.08 18.17
C LEU A 98 -7.05 -6.84 16.68
N THR A 99 -6.00 -6.56 15.91
CA THR A 99 -6.16 -6.32 14.48
C THR A 99 -6.63 -7.58 13.76
N ILE A 100 -6.09 -8.75 14.10
CA ILE A 100 -6.50 -10.03 13.51
C ILE A 100 -7.98 -10.31 13.78
N PHE A 101 -8.44 -10.14 15.02
CA PHE A 101 -9.85 -10.36 15.39
C PHE A 101 -10.80 -9.37 14.71
N LEU A 102 -10.48 -8.07 14.76
CA LEU A 102 -11.28 -7.04 14.09
C LEU A 102 -11.33 -7.31 12.59
N TYR A 103 -10.19 -7.63 11.97
CA TYR A 103 -10.07 -7.75 10.51
C TYR A 103 -10.72 -9.02 9.96
N TYR A 104 -10.63 -10.16 10.67
CA TYR A 104 -11.34 -11.38 10.29
C TYR A 104 -12.86 -11.22 10.33
N SER A 105 -13.38 -10.43 11.28
CA SER A 105 -14.82 -10.15 11.40
C SER A 105 -15.40 -9.47 10.15
N PHE A 106 -14.60 -8.66 9.44
CA PHE A 106 -15.05 -7.94 8.25
C PHE A 106 -14.81 -8.66 6.91
N GLY A 107 -14.19 -9.86 6.92
CA GLY A 107 -14.02 -10.69 5.71
C GLY A 107 -13.13 -10.08 4.61
N LYS A 108 -12.35 -9.02 4.91
CA LYS A 108 -11.44 -8.35 3.97
C LYS A 108 -10.05 -9.03 3.97
N LYS A 109 -9.31 -8.94 2.86
CA LYS A 109 -8.05 -9.69 2.60
C LYS A 109 -6.77 -8.84 2.56
N ASP A 110 -6.83 -7.59 3.01
CA ASP A 110 -5.74 -6.61 3.02
C ASP A 110 -4.88 -6.69 4.31
N SER A 111 -4.72 -7.88 4.89
CA SER A 111 -3.92 -8.08 6.10
C SER A 111 -2.44 -7.70 5.91
N VAL A 112 -1.98 -7.63 4.65
CA VAL A 112 -0.64 -7.18 4.25
C VAL A 112 -0.35 -5.75 4.71
N LEU A 113 -1.37 -4.92 4.89
CA LEU A 113 -1.19 -3.52 5.32
C LEU A 113 -0.49 -3.41 6.68
N LEU A 114 -0.64 -4.40 7.56
CA LEU A 114 0.07 -4.47 8.85
C LEU A 114 1.59 -4.48 8.69
N ILE A 115 2.11 -5.06 7.61
CA ILE A 115 3.53 -5.08 7.30
C ILE A 115 3.90 -3.90 6.39
N LEU A 116 3.04 -3.61 5.41
CA LEU A 116 3.32 -2.62 4.38
C LEU A 116 3.49 -1.23 4.98
N VAL A 117 2.67 -0.85 5.96
CA VAL A 117 2.76 0.46 6.60
C VAL A 117 4.14 0.70 7.24
N PRO A 118 4.62 -0.14 8.17
CA PRO A 118 5.98 -0.01 8.71
C PRO A 118 7.09 0.04 7.64
N ILE A 119 6.96 -0.74 6.55
CA ILE A 119 7.93 -0.69 5.45
C ILE A 119 7.94 0.71 4.83
N PHE A 120 6.77 1.25 4.46
CA PHE A 120 6.66 2.55 3.79
C PHE A 120 7.12 3.71 4.70
N PHE A 121 6.94 3.60 6.01
CA PHE A 121 7.56 4.51 6.97
C PHE A 121 9.10 4.42 6.94
N ALA A 122 9.66 3.22 6.95
CA ALA A 122 11.11 3.01 6.91
C ALA A 122 11.77 3.56 5.63
N ILE A 123 11.08 3.49 4.49
CA ILE A 123 11.54 4.06 3.21
C ILE A 123 11.13 5.52 2.99
N LYS A 124 10.59 6.19 4.02
CA LYS A 124 10.22 7.62 4.02
C LYS A 124 9.13 8.03 3.01
N ILE A 125 8.26 7.10 2.60
CA ILE A 125 7.09 7.40 1.75
C ILE A 125 5.77 6.86 2.34
N PRO A 126 5.48 7.04 3.65
CA PRO A 126 4.31 6.44 4.30
C PRO A 126 2.98 6.97 3.75
N TYR A 127 2.99 8.15 3.11
CA TYR A 127 1.80 8.84 2.58
C TYR A 127 1.16 8.11 1.38
N VAL A 128 1.86 7.16 0.74
CA VAL A 128 1.28 6.31 -0.32
C VAL A 128 0.10 5.53 0.22
N ILE A 129 0.20 5.05 1.46
CA ILE A 129 -0.78 4.15 2.07
C ILE A 129 -2.17 4.79 2.13
N PRO A 130 -2.39 5.94 2.80
CA PRO A 130 -3.72 6.51 2.90
C PRO A 130 -4.32 6.88 1.54
N LEU A 131 -3.50 7.31 0.57
CA LEU A 131 -3.97 7.62 -0.79
C LEU A 131 -4.39 6.37 -1.56
N VAL A 132 -3.54 5.34 -1.62
CA VAL A 132 -3.81 4.14 -2.40
C VAL A 132 -4.89 3.27 -1.76
N VAL A 133 -4.82 3.08 -0.44
CA VAL A 133 -5.81 2.26 0.30
C VAL A 133 -7.17 2.94 0.32
N GLY A 134 -7.20 4.28 0.42
CA GLY A 134 -8.44 5.04 0.25
C GLY A 134 -9.11 4.71 -1.10
N LEU A 135 -8.35 4.70 -2.20
CA LEU A 135 -8.84 4.35 -3.54
C LEU A 135 -9.21 2.86 -3.73
N MET A 136 -8.69 1.96 -2.90
CA MET A 136 -9.06 0.53 -2.93
C MET A 136 -10.51 0.28 -2.48
N GLY A 137 -11.18 1.27 -1.87
CA GLY A 137 -12.62 1.21 -1.62
C GLY A 137 -13.03 0.52 -0.33
N SER A 138 -12.20 0.54 0.72
CA SER A 138 -12.54 -0.04 2.02
C SER A 138 -12.20 0.90 3.18
N ALA A 139 -13.21 1.52 3.78
CA ALA A 139 -13.06 2.28 5.03
C ALA A 139 -12.54 1.42 6.20
N VAL A 140 -12.85 0.13 6.20
CA VAL A 140 -12.38 -0.83 7.22
C VAL A 140 -10.86 -0.97 7.21
N SER A 141 -10.21 -0.67 6.07
CA SER A 141 -8.76 -0.73 5.93
C SER A 141 -8.02 0.35 6.73
N ILE A 142 -8.73 1.32 7.34
CA ILE A 142 -8.15 2.26 8.31
C ILE A 142 -7.58 1.51 9.53
N ILE A 143 -8.25 0.45 10.00
CA ILE A 143 -7.82 -0.30 11.19
C ILE A 143 -6.40 -0.87 11.02
N PRO A 144 -6.09 -1.68 9.98
CA PRO A 144 -4.74 -2.20 9.80
C PRO A 144 -3.72 -1.09 9.46
N ILE A 145 -4.14 0.04 8.90
CA ILE A 145 -3.24 1.19 8.70
C ILE A 145 -2.77 1.72 10.04
N LEU A 146 -3.71 2.05 10.94
CA LEU A 146 -3.41 2.60 12.26
C LEU A 146 -2.60 1.62 13.11
N ALA A 147 -2.94 0.33 13.05
CA ALA A 147 -2.16 -0.72 13.71
C ALA A 147 -0.72 -0.78 13.17
N GLY A 148 -0.52 -0.69 11.86
CA GLY A 148 0.81 -0.61 11.26
C GLY A 148 1.62 0.62 11.69
N VAL A 149 0.97 1.79 11.81
CA VAL A 149 1.59 3.01 12.36
C VAL A 149 2.05 2.77 13.80
N LEU A 150 1.19 2.20 14.65
CA LEU A 150 1.53 1.88 16.04
C LEU A 150 2.73 0.92 16.13
N ILE A 151 2.74 -0.14 15.30
CA ILE A 151 3.86 -1.09 15.24
C ILE A 151 5.16 -0.38 14.87
N TYR A 152 5.15 0.49 13.84
CA TYR A 152 6.33 1.24 13.43
C TYR A 152 6.88 2.13 14.56
N PHE A 153 6.02 2.94 15.19
CA PHE A 153 6.46 3.82 16.28
C PHE A 153 6.91 3.06 17.52
N THR A 154 6.35 1.87 17.77
CA THR A 154 6.82 1.00 18.85
C THR A 154 8.22 0.47 18.55
N CYS A 155 8.48 0.07 17.30
CA CYS A 155 9.83 -0.35 16.88
C CYS A 155 10.82 0.82 16.93
N LEU A 156 10.39 2.04 16.56
CA LEU A 156 11.21 3.24 16.63
C LEU A 156 11.57 3.57 18.09
N PHE A 157 10.59 3.53 18.98
CA PHE A 157 10.81 3.70 20.42
C PHE A 157 11.77 2.66 20.96
N ALA A 158 11.58 1.39 20.60
CA ALA A 158 12.47 0.30 20.98
C ALA A 158 13.92 0.60 20.55
N LYS A 159 14.13 0.96 19.28
CA LYS A 159 15.45 1.28 18.71
C LYS A 159 16.14 2.45 19.42
N GLN A 160 15.39 3.51 19.75
CA GLN A 160 15.93 4.72 20.37
C GLN A 160 16.25 4.53 21.86
N ASN A 161 15.58 3.60 22.55
CA ASN A 161 15.62 3.47 24.00
C ASN A 161 16.21 2.14 24.50
N ILE A 162 16.95 1.40 23.65
CA ILE A 162 17.56 0.09 23.99
C ILE A 162 18.22 0.09 25.36
N GLY A 163 19.11 1.06 25.63
CA GLY A 163 19.89 1.10 26.87
C GLY A 163 19.02 1.22 28.12
N LEU A 164 17.90 1.94 28.04
CA LEU A 164 16.92 2.05 29.12
C LEU A 164 16.11 0.76 29.29
N LEU A 165 15.75 0.11 28.17
CA LEU A 165 14.93 -1.09 28.16
C LEU A 165 15.67 -2.32 28.69
N THR A 166 16.98 -2.41 28.46
CA THR A 166 17.83 -3.52 28.89
C THR A 166 18.35 -3.39 30.32
N ASN A 167 18.25 -2.21 30.94
CA ASN A 167 18.72 -2.00 32.31
C ASN A 167 17.65 -2.44 33.33
N THR A 168 17.67 -3.73 33.66
CA THR A 168 16.63 -4.40 34.48
C THR A 168 16.91 -4.38 35.99
N GLN A 169 18.06 -3.87 36.44
CA GLN A 169 18.52 -4.07 37.81
C GLN A 169 17.98 -3.07 38.83
N SER A 170 17.30 -2.00 38.42
CA SER A 170 16.96 -0.89 39.35
C SER A 170 15.57 -0.28 39.21
N VAL A 171 14.69 -0.82 38.35
CA VAL A 171 13.37 -0.22 38.07
C VAL A 171 12.26 -1.22 38.35
N ASP A 172 11.29 -0.80 39.16
CA ASP A 172 10.10 -1.58 39.47
C ASP A 172 9.31 -1.94 38.19
N ILE A 173 8.71 -3.12 38.16
CA ILE A 173 8.01 -3.67 36.99
C ILE A 173 6.89 -2.73 36.55
N ALA A 174 6.11 -2.20 37.50
CA ALA A 174 5.01 -1.27 37.20
C ALA A 174 5.50 0.04 36.55
N GLN A 175 6.68 0.54 36.95
CA GLN A 175 7.29 1.72 36.37
C GLN A 175 7.78 1.44 34.94
N ARG A 176 8.30 0.25 34.64
CA ARG A 176 8.72 -0.14 33.29
C ARG A 176 7.56 -0.19 32.30
N TYR A 177 6.41 -0.73 32.72
CA TYR A 177 5.19 -0.69 31.90
C TYR A 177 4.71 0.74 31.64
N THR A 178 4.66 1.56 32.70
CA THR A 178 4.23 2.96 32.59
C THR A 178 5.17 3.75 31.67
N GLN A 179 6.49 3.52 31.75
CA GLN A 179 7.48 4.13 30.87
C GLN A 179 7.31 3.68 29.42
N ALA A 180 7.07 2.38 29.16
CA ALA A 180 6.85 1.87 27.82
C ALA A 180 5.57 2.45 27.18
N ILE A 181 4.46 2.45 27.93
CA ILE A 181 3.17 2.97 27.47
C ILE A 181 3.28 4.48 27.21
N ASN A 182 3.76 5.26 28.18
CA ASN A 182 3.89 6.71 28.02
C ASN A 182 4.90 7.05 26.92
N GLY A 183 6.02 6.32 26.83
CA GLY A 183 7.03 6.53 25.80
C GLY A 183 6.50 6.38 24.37
N ILE A 184 5.55 5.46 24.15
CA ILE A 184 4.91 5.26 22.85
C ILE A 184 3.74 6.23 22.66
N PHE A 185 2.78 6.26 23.58
CA PHE A 185 1.50 6.96 23.39
C PHE A 185 1.58 8.46 23.68
N SER A 186 2.57 8.94 24.44
CA SER A 186 2.84 10.38 24.58
C SER A 186 3.66 10.94 23.41
N ASN A 187 4.06 10.09 22.44
CA ASN A 187 4.71 10.57 21.23
C ASN A 187 3.70 11.33 20.36
N LYS A 188 3.80 12.66 20.37
CA LYS A 188 2.92 13.54 19.59
C LYS A 188 3.00 13.26 18.09
N THR A 189 4.17 12.82 17.59
CA THR A 189 4.36 12.46 16.18
C THR A 189 3.53 11.24 15.82
N LEU A 190 3.47 10.22 16.70
CA LEU A 190 2.59 9.07 16.50
C LEU A 190 1.13 9.52 16.38
N LEU A 191 0.65 10.33 17.34
CA LEU A 191 -0.73 10.82 17.35
C LEU A 191 -1.06 11.59 16.08
N LEU A 192 -0.15 12.46 15.62
CA LEU A 192 -0.28 13.19 14.37
C LEU A 192 -0.49 12.25 13.18
N PHE A 193 0.36 11.23 13.02
CA PHE A 193 0.24 10.28 11.91
C PHE A 193 -1.03 9.44 11.98
N LEU A 194 -1.46 9.02 13.18
CA LEU A 194 -2.72 8.28 13.35
C LEU A 194 -3.91 9.11 12.86
N ILE A 195 -4.01 10.37 13.29
CA ILE A 195 -5.10 11.27 12.92
C ILE A 195 -5.04 11.59 11.42
N ALA A 196 -3.87 12.00 10.91
CA ALA A 196 -3.70 12.38 9.52
C ALA A 196 -4.01 11.22 8.56
N PHE A 197 -3.56 10.00 8.88
CA PHE A 197 -3.77 8.85 8.00
C PHE A 197 -5.21 8.36 8.04
N ALA A 198 -5.87 8.38 9.20
CA ALA A 198 -7.29 8.07 9.30
C ALA A 198 -8.12 9.06 8.48
N LEU A 199 -7.90 10.37 8.66
CA LEU A 199 -8.61 11.43 7.95
C LEU A 199 -8.39 11.36 6.44
N ALA A 200 -7.14 11.25 6.00
CA ALA A 200 -6.82 11.19 4.58
C ALA A 200 -7.42 9.96 3.90
N THR A 201 -7.29 8.78 4.52
CA THR A 201 -7.89 7.53 3.98
C THR A 201 -9.41 7.67 3.88
N PHE A 202 -10.05 8.21 4.92
CA PHE A 202 -11.49 8.41 4.96
C PHE A 202 -11.97 9.38 3.87
N ILE A 203 -11.30 10.52 3.71
CA ILE A 203 -11.63 11.52 2.69
C ILE A 203 -11.47 10.95 1.28
N VAL A 204 -10.33 10.28 1.00
CA VAL A 204 -10.11 9.64 -0.30
C VAL A 204 -11.20 8.61 -0.60
N TYR A 205 -11.55 7.79 0.38
CA TYR A 205 -12.62 6.79 0.27
C TYR A 205 -13.99 7.41 -0.04
N MET A 206 -14.36 8.48 0.67
CA MET A 206 -15.62 9.19 0.45
C MET A 206 -15.68 9.87 -0.93
N VAL A 207 -14.59 10.54 -1.32
CA VAL A 207 -14.55 11.33 -2.56
C VAL A 207 -14.52 10.44 -3.80
N HIS A 208 -13.75 9.33 -3.79
CA HIS A 208 -13.67 8.49 -4.99
C HIS A 208 -14.99 7.77 -5.30
N LYS A 209 -15.89 7.65 -4.31
CA LYS A 209 -17.19 6.99 -4.44
C LYS A 209 -18.28 7.92 -4.97
N GLN A 210 -17.99 9.21 -5.06
CA GLN A 210 -18.93 10.20 -5.60
C GLN A 210 -19.18 9.95 -7.10
N ASN A 211 -20.41 10.19 -7.54
CA ASN A 211 -20.81 10.08 -8.95
C ASN A 211 -20.45 11.35 -9.75
N ILE A 212 -19.18 11.75 -9.69
CA ILE A 212 -18.66 12.94 -10.37
C ILE A 212 -17.59 12.50 -11.37
N ASP A 213 -17.45 13.22 -12.48
CA ASP A 213 -16.34 13.00 -13.40
C ASP A 213 -15.01 13.26 -12.70
N TYR A 214 -14.00 12.43 -13.02
CA TYR A 214 -12.69 12.47 -12.39
C TYR A 214 -12.68 12.26 -10.86
N ALA A 215 -13.71 11.63 -10.28
CA ALA A 215 -13.82 11.39 -8.84
C ALA A 215 -12.55 10.75 -8.22
N TRP A 216 -11.85 9.86 -8.94
CA TRP A 216 -10.61 9.26 -8.46
C TRP A 216 -9.44 10.24 -8.41
N GLN A 217 -9.28 11.09 -9.42
CA GLN A 217 -8.24 12.11 -9.45
C GLN A 217 -8.52 13.20 -8.41
N ILE A 218 -9.79 13.60 -8.27
CA ILE A 218 -10.24 14.52 -7.22
C ILE A 218 -9.98 13.92 -5.84
N ALA A 219 -10.21 12.61 -5.64
CA ALA A 219 -9.90 11.94 -4.39
C ALA A 219 -8.41 11.96 -4.04
N ILE A 220 -7.52 11.73 -5.02
CA ILE A 220 -6.07 11.85 -4.83
C ILE A 220 -5.70 13.28 -4.40
N ALA A 221 -6.23 14.29 -5.10
CA ALA A 221 -5.98 15.69 -4.78
C ALA A 221 -6.49 16.05 -3.38
N ALA A 222 -7.73 15.67 -3.05
CA ALA A 222 -8.35 15.92 -1.75
C ALA A 222 -7.55 15.25 -0.61
N GLY A 223 -7.19 13.97 -0.76
CA GLY A 223 -6.36 13.26 0.23
C GLY A 223 -4.98 13.88 0.41
N THR A 224 -4.36 14.35 -0.68
CA THR A 224 -3.06 15.04 -0.63
C THR A 224 -3.16 16.35 0.14
N ILE A 225 -4.20 17.15 -0.12
CA ILE A 225 -4.47 18.39 0.62
C ILE A 225 -4.74 18.09 2.09
N THR A 226 -5.53 17.06 2.40
CA THR A 226 -5.76 16.63 3.79
C THR A 226 -4.46 16.28 4.48
N LEU A 227 -3.59 15.48 3.86
CA LEU A 227 -2.29 15.13 4.45
C LEU A 227 -1.43 16.37 4.70
N LEU A 228 -1.36 17.29 3.73
CA LEU A 228 -0.59 18.52 3.83
C LEU A 228 -1.11 19.40 4.97
N VAL A 229 -2.41 19.65 5.03
CA VAL A 229 -3.04 20.47 6.07
C VAL A 229 -2.92 19.80 7.44
N SER A 230 -3.25 18.51 7.55
CA SER A 230 -3.18 17.79 8.83
C SER A 230 -1.76 17.74 9.37
N ILE A 231 -0.76 17.50 8.53
CA ILE A 231 0.64 17.43 8.97
C ILE A 231 1.16 18.81 9.34
N PHE A 232 0.92 19.86 8.56
CA PHE A 232 1.37 21.21 8.94
C PHE A 232 0.65 21.78 10.15
N ALA A 233 -0.68 21.63 10.21
CA ALA A 233 -1.43 22.06 11.38
C ALA A 233 -0.99 21.27 12.62
N GLY A 234 -0.77 19.96 12.48
CA GLY A 234 -0.29 19.13 13.56
C GLY A 234 1.13 19.45 14.00
N ASP A 235 2.06 19.67 13.06
CA ASP A 235 3.44 20.08 13.35
C ASP A 235 3.46 21.36 14.18
N PHE A 236 2.64 22.35 13.81
CA PHE A 236 2.49 23.60 14.55
C PHE A 236 1.79 23.43 15.92
N ILE A 237 0.66 22.72 15.98
CA ILE A 237 -0.13 22.56 17.22
C ILE A 237 0.61 21.71 18.25
N PHE A 238 1.25 20.63 17.80
CA PHE A 238 1.97 19.70 18.67
C PHE A 238 3.40 20.16 18.96
N ASP A 239 3.88 21.22 18.30
CA ASP A 239 5.25 21.72 18.39
C ASP A 239 6.26 20.59 18.06
N ILE A 240 6.05 19.97 16.90
CA ILE A 240 6.91 18.93 16.35
C ILE A 240 7.83 19.62 15.31
N SER A 241 9.02 19.08 15.10
CA SER A 241 9.95 19.55 14.07
C SER A 241 10.11 18.48 13.00
N LEU A 242 9.07 18.27 12.18
CA LEU A 242 9.16 17.33 11.05
C LEU A 242 10.07 17.91 9.94
N PRO A 243 10.99 17.10 9.38
CA PRO A 243 11.82 17.56 8.25
C PRO A 243 10.96 17.87 7.02
N LEU A 244 10.72 19.16 6.77
CA LEU A 244 9.84 19.65 5.70
C LEU A 244 10.21 19.09 4.33
N LEU A 245 11.51 19.05 4.00
CA LEU A 245 11.98 18.56 2.71
C LEU A 245 11.67 17.07 2.50
N GLU A 246 11.89 16.25 3.54
CA GLU A 246 11.59 14.81 3.47
C GLU A 246 10.09 14.58 3.32
N PHE A 247 9.28 15.37 4.04
CA PHE A 247 7.82 15.32 3.93
C PHE A 247 7.34 15.63 2.51
N ILE A 248 7.78 16.75 1.92
CA ILE A 248 7.35 17.17 0.60
C ILE A 248 7.76 16.16 -0.47
N ILE A 249 9.01 15.68 -0.45
CA ILE A 249 9.48 14.66 -1.39
C ILE A 249 8.66 13.38 -1.22
N GLY A 250 8.44 12.94 0.02
CA GLY A 250 7.65 11.76 0.32
C GLY A 250 6.22 11.86 -0.19
N LEU A 251 5.59 13.02 -0.03
CA LEU A 251 4.23 13.29 -0.50
C LEU A 251 4.14 13.30 -2.03
N VAL A 252 5.07 13.95 -2.73
CA VAL A 252 5.11 13.98 -4.19
C VAL A 252 5.27 12.56 -4.76
N VAL A 253 6.20 11.78 -4.22
CA VAL A 253 6.36 10.36 -4.61
C VAL A 253 5.05 9.59 -4.36
N SER A 254 4.38 9.86 -3.26
CA SER A 254 3.12 9.20 -2.91
C SER A 254 1.98 9.50 -3.89
N VAL A 255 1.87 10.75 -4.34
CA VAL A 255 0.93 11.16 -5.38
C VAL A 255 1.22 10.43 -6.70
N ILE A 256 2.50 10.33 -7.09
CA ILE A 256 2.90 9.59 -8.30
C ILE A 256 2.45 8.12 -8.21
N PHE A 257 2.69 7.45 -7.08
CA PHE A 257 2.23 6.07 -6.87
C PHE A 257 0.70 5.95 -6.93
N ALA A 258 -0.05 6.91 -6.36
CA ALA A 258 -1.51 6.93 -6.43
C ALA A 258 -2.03 7.10 -7.86
N TYR A 259 -1.40 7.95 -8.69
CA TYR A 259 -1.74 8.08 -10.11
C TYR A 259 -1.37 6.85 -10.93
N ILE A 260 -0.24 6.20 -10.64
CA ILE A 260 0.11 4.91 -11.25
C ILE A 260 -0.97 3.89 -10.91
N TYR A 261 -1.38 3.78 -9.64
CA TYR A 261 -2.46 2.90 -9.21
C TYR A 261 -3.77 3.21 -9.93
N ASN A 262 -4.19 4.47 -9.99
CA ASN A 262 -5.37 4.90 -10.73
C ASN A 262 -5.29 4.50 -12.21
N PHE A 263 -4.16 4.74 -12.87
CA PHE A 263 -3.96 4.41 -14.29
C PHE A 263 -4.10 2.90 -14.59
N PHE A 264 -3.62 2.04 -13.68
CA PHE A 264 -3.75 0.60 -13.80
C PHE A 264 -5.15 0.09 -13.42
N VAL A 265 -5.77 0.59 -12.36
CA VAL A 265 -7.04 0.04 -11.85
C VAL A 265 -8.25 0.65 -12.53
N PHE A 266 -8.27 1.98 -12.70
CA PHE A 266 -9.45 2.72 -13.11
C PHE A 266 -9.13 3.76 -14.19
N SER A 267 -9.31 3.33 -15.45
CA SER A 267 -9.09 4.19 -16.62
C SER A 267 -10.30 4.14 -17.55
N VAL A 268 -11.06 5.23 -17.49
CA VAL A 268 -12.30 5.46 -18.24
C VAL A 268 -12.16 6.73 -19.07
N ASP A 269 -12.90 6.80 -20.17
CA ASP A 269 -12.95 7.96 -21.06
C ASP A 269 -14.20 8.79 -20.72
N TYR A 270 -14.00 9.84 -19.92
CA TYR A 270 -15.08 10.74 -19.51
C TYR A 270 -15.64 11.57 -20.69
N THR A 271 -14.93 11.71 -21.81
CA THR A 271 -15.41 12.47 -22.97
C THR A 271 -16.52 11.77 -23.73
N ARG A 272 -16.66 10.45 -23.54
CA ARG A 272 -17.68 9.60 -24.17
C ARG A 272 -18.71 9.11 -23.13
N THR A 273 -19.05 9.96 -22.18
CA THR A 273 -20.06 9.63 -21.16
C THR A 273 -21.44 9.56 -21.81
N GLU A 274 -22.14 8.43 -21.61
CA GLU A 274 -23.49 8.19 -22.09
C GLU A 274 -24.46 8.09 -20.92
N TYR A 275 -25.68 8.61 -21.09
CA TYR A 275 -26.76 8.52 -20.12
C TYR A 275 -27.88 7.69 -20.71
N ALA A 276 -28.20 6.57 -20.07
CA ALA A 276 -29.29 5.68 -20.46
C ALA A 276 -30.38 5.71 -19.38
N GLN A 277 -31.62 5.62 -19.83
CA GLN A 277 -32.80 5.54 -18.96
C GLN A 277 -33.46 4.19 -19.21
N PHE A 278 -33.71 3.44 -18.14
CA PHE A 278 -34.45 2.18 -18.21
C PHE A 278 -35.68 2.33 -17.32
N GLU A 279 -36.83 1.86 -17.80
CA GLU A 279 -38.06 1.76 -17.03
C GLU A 279 -38.47 0.29 -17.02
N ASP A 280 -38.86 -0.18 -15.85
CA ASP A 280 -39.52 -1.46 -15.61
C ASP A 280 -40.81 -1.21 -14.82
N ASP A 281 -41.66 -2.22 -14.67
CA ASP A 281 -42.99 -2.11 -14.05
C ASP A 281 -42.94 -1.47 -12.64
N ASP A 282 -41.83 -1.67 -11.90
CA ASP A 282 -41.64 -1.16 -10.55
C ASP A 282 -40.67 0.04 -10.43
N TYR A 283 -39.82 0.31 -11.43
CA TYR A 283 -38.70 1.24 -11.26
C TYR A 283 -38.27 2.00 -12.53
N TYR A 284 -37.92 3.29 -12.34
CA TYR A 284 -37.13 4.09 -13.28
C TYR A 284 -35.66 4.15 -12.86
N TYR A 285 -34.78 3.71 -13.76
CA TYR A 285 -33.33 3.73 -13.59
C TYR A 285 -32.67 4.81 -14.46
N PHE A 286 -31.86 5.66 -13.83
CA PHE A 286 -30.95 6.56 -14.53
C PHE A 286 -29.53 5.99 -14.46
N VAL A 287 -29.00 5.55 -15.59
CA VAL A 287 -27.68 4.91 -15.67
C VAL A 287 -26.71 5.84 -16.38
N LYS A 288 -25.58 6.11 -15.72
CA LYS A 288 -24.43 6.78 -16.33
C LYS A 288 -23.41 5.72 -16.75
N ALA A 289 -23.16 5.60 -18.05
CA ALA A 289 -22.15 4.71 -18.62
C ALA A 289 -20.92 5.51 -19.01
N VAL A 290 -19.75 5.16 -18.44
CA VAL A 290 -18.46 5.75 -18.83
C VAL A 290 -17.58 4.63 -19.41
N PRO A 291 -17.25 4.65 -20.71
CA PRO A 291 -16.53 3.56 -21.35
C PRO A 291 -15.10 3.45 -20.83
N LYS A 292 -14.61 2.22 -20.62
CA LYS A 292 -13.21 1.95 -20.27
C LYS A 292 -12.32 2.13 -21.50
N ILE A 293 -11.14 2.72 -21.32
CA ILE A 293 -10.19 2.91 -22.43
C ILE A 293 -9.51 1.57 -22.74
N THR A 294 -9.99 0.88 -23.77
CA THR A 294 -9.36 -0.31 -24.35
C THR A 294 -8.88 0.00 -25.77
N ILE A 295 -7.58 0.21 -25.89
CA ILE A 295 -6.90 0.30 -27.18
C ILE A 295 -6.24 -1.06 -27.42
N THR A 296 -6.73 -1.79 -28.42
CA THR A 296 -6.04 -2.96 -28.98
C THR A 296 -4.92 -2.44 -29.88
N ALA A 297 -3.72 -3.00 -29.78
CA ALA A 297 -2.67 -2.67 -30.74
C ALA A 297 -3.22 -2.96 -32.15
N ALA A 298 -3.14 -2.00 -33.06
CA ALA A 298 -3.60 -2.22 -34.43
C ALA A 298 -2.89 -3.46 -34.97
N ASP A 299 -3.66 -4.50 -35.28
CA ASP A 299 -3.15 -5.68 -35.97
C ASP A 299 -2.43 -5.16 -37.21
N LYS A 300 -1.12 -5.38 -37.25
CA LYS A 300 -0.28 -5.05 -38.39
C LYS A 300 -0.70 -5.99 -39.52
N LYS A 301 -1.83 -5.71 -40.18
CA LYS A 301 -2.22 -6.37 -41.42
C LYS A 301 -1.18 -5.99 -42.45
N VAL A 302 -0.14 -6.81 -42.57
CA VAL A 302 0.76 -6.80 -43.70
C VAL A 302 -0.09 -7.22 -44.89
N GLN A 303 -0.69 -6.24 -45.57
CA GLN A 303 -1.21 -6.47 -46.91
C GLN A 303 0.00 -6.71 -47.79
N SER A 304 0.32 -7.98 -48.04
CA SER A 304 1.29 -8.34 -49.06
C SER A 304 0.66 -7.99 -50.41
N PHE A 305 1.05 -6.86 -50.98
CA PHE A 305 0.81 -6.59 -52.39
C PHE A 305 1.72 -7.51 -53.20
N SER A 306 1.27 -8.74 -53.46
CA SER A 306 1.88 -9.56 -54.50
C SER A 306 1.62 -8.87 -55.83
N THR A 307 2.64 -8.19 -56.36
CA THR A 307 2.61 -7.62 -57.70
C THR A 307 2.48 -8.77 -58.71
N LYS A 308 1.25 -9.02 -59.20
CA LYS A 308 1.05 -9.85 -60.39
C LYS A 308 1.82 -9.21 -61.54
N LYS A 309 2.94 -9.83 -61.93
CA LYS A 309 3.68 -9.52 -63.16
C LYS A 309 2.75 -9.81 -64.34
N LYS A 310 2.15 -8.77 -64.89
CA LYS A 310 1.32 -8.82 -66.10
C LYS A 310 2.27 -8.91 -67.29
N ASN A 311 2.61 -10.13 -67.70
CA ASN A 311 3.26 -10.34 -69.00
C ASN A 311 2.25 -9.96 -70.07
N LYS A 312 2.49 -8.84 -70.74
CA LYS A 312 1.78 -8.46 -71.95
C LYS A 312 2.81 -7.98 -72.98
N ASN A 313 2.62 -8.50 -74.19
CA ASN A 313 3.06 -8.02 -75.50
C ASN A 313 4.45 -8.48 -75.96
N ASN A 314 4.67 -8.93 -77.21
CA ASN A 314 3.90 -8.73 -78.45
C ASN A 314 4.13 -9.90 -79.43
N GLY A 315 3.13 -10.16 -80.28
CA GLY A 315 3.29 -10.95 -81.50
C GLY A 315 4.02 -10.16 -82.61
N GLY A 316 4.52 -10.90 -83.59
CA GLY A 316 5.11 -10.40 -84.82
C GLY A 316 5.52 -11.59 -85.69
N SER A 317 4.72 -11.85 -86.70
CA SER A 317 4.94 -12.78 -87.81
C SER A 317 6.18 -12.41 -88.63
N GLU A 318 7.02 -13.41 -88.93
CA GLU A 318 7.48 -13.84 -90.26
C GLU A 318 8.35 -15.10 -90.11
#